data_AF-A0A6I1ZPM6-F1
#
_entry.id   AF-A0A6I1ZPM6-F1
#
_cell.length_a   1.000
_cell.length_b   1.000
_cell.length_c   1.000
_cell.angle_alpha   90.00
_cell.angle_beta   90.00
_cell.angle_gamma   90.00
#
_symmetry.space_group_name_H-M   'P 1'
#
loop_
_entity.id
_entity.type
_entity.pdbx_description
1 polymer ?
#
loop_
_entity_poly.entity_id
_entity_poly.type
_entity_poly.pdbx_seq_one_letter_code
_entity_poly.pdbx_strand_id
1 'polypeptide(L)' 'MEAIRGLKTTNEIAAEFVVHTTQIGHWKRQILESLPEIFANSRGRSRDEDAALRDRLYQQIGQLQVELEWLKNKTGYTS' A
#
# COMPACT_ATOMS: atom_id res chain seq x y z
N MET A 1 15.70 3.33 11.48
CA MET A 1 15.30 2.14 12.27
C MET A 1 16.32 1.85 13.38
N GLU A 2 16.39 2.70 14.40
CA GLU A 2 17.40 2.60 15.48
C GLU A 2 16.76 2.53 16.87
N ALA A 3 15.65 3.23 17.12
CA ALA A 3 14.91 3.18 18.39
C ALA A 3 14.28 1.81 18.73
N ILE A 4 14.10 0.94 17.74
CA ILE A 4 13.51 -0.41 17.90
C ILE A 4 14.58 -1.44 18.33
N ARG A 5 15.88 -1.12 18.22
CA ARG A 5 16.97 -2.06 18.48
C ARG A 5 17.62 -1.97 19.87
N GLY A 6 17.13 -1.12 20.77
CA GLY A 6 17.63 -1.05 22.15
C GLY A 6 19.07 -0.52 22.30
N LEU A 7 19.63 0.10 21.26
CA LEU A 7 21.03 0.57 21.24
C LEU A 7 21.23 1.97 21.81
N LYS A 8 20.16 2.72 22.07
CA LYS A 8 20.20 4.04 22.73
C LYS A 8 19.00 4.17 23.68
N THR A 9 19.28 4.63 24.89
CA THR A 9 18.26 4.98 25.89
C THR A 9 17.48 6.21 25.44
N THR A 10 16.27 6.39 25.95
CA THR A 10 15.41 7.54 25.64
C THR A 10 16.09 8.88 25.92
N ASN A 11 17.01 8.93 26.89
CA ASN A 11 17.77 10.11 27.25
C ASN A 11 18.86 10.46 26.23
N GLU A 12 19.49 9.46 25.62
CA GLU A 12 20.50 9.67 24.57
C GLU A 12 19.85 10.18 23.28
N ILE A 13 18.68 9.64 22.91
CA ILE A 13 17.90 10.13 21.76
C ILE A 13 17.40 11.56 22.01
N ALA A 14 16.97 11.87 23.23
CA ALA A 14 16.55 13.21 23.61
C ALA A 14 17.67 14.25 23.47
N ALA A 15 18.89 13.88 23.90
CA ALA A 15 20.06 14.74 23.80
C ALA A 15 20.56 14.90 22.35
N GLU A 16 20.54 13.84 21.55
CA GLU A 16 21.03 13.83 20.17
C GLU A 16 20.12 14.60 19.20
N PHE A 17 18.81 14.49 19.38
CA PHE A 17 17.82 15.13 18.50
C PHE A 17 17.17 16.37 19.11
N VAL A 18 17.59 16.79 20.31
CA VAL A 18 17.02 17.93 21.07
C VAL A 18 15.49 17.79 21.21
N VAL A 19 15.03 16.57 21.50
CA VAL A 19 13.60 16.25 21.66
C VAL A 19 13.34 15.90 23.11
N HIS A 20 12.25 16.42 23.70
CA HIS A 20 11.87 16.06 25.07
C HIS A 20 11.57 14.55 25.21
N THR A 21 12.05 13.94 26.29
CA THR A 21 11.89 12.50 26.58
C THR A 21 10.43 12.04 26.59
N THR A 22 9.52 12.89 27.07
CA THR A 22 8.06 12.68 27.02
C THR A 22 7.54 12.49 25.59
N GLN A 23 8.09 13.24 24.63
CA GLN A 23 7.68 13.19 23.23
C GLN A 23 8.14 11.89 22.56
N ILE A 24 9.34 11.41 22.90
CA ILE A 24 9.85 10.11 22.45
C ILE A 24 9.03 8.97 23.04
N GLY A 25 8.65 9.06 24.31
CA GLY A 25 7.75 8.09 24.96
C GLY A 25 6.39 8.01 24.27
N HIS A 26 5.81 9.17 23.95
CA HIS A 26 4.55 9.27 23.22
C HIS A 26 4.65 8.62 21.83
N TRP A 27 5.69 8.93 21.05
CA TRP A 27 5.88 8.34 19.72
C TRP A 27 6.13 6.83 19.78
N LYS A 28 6.89 6.35 20.76
CA LYS A 28 7.11 4.91 20.97
C LYS A 28 5.79 4.18 21.23
N ARG A 29 4.93 4.75 22.09
CA ARG A 29 3.61 4.18 22.39
C ARG A 29 2.71 4.16 21.14
N GLN A 30 2.64 5.28 20.41
CA GLN A 30 1.85 5.37 19.18
C GLN A 30 2.29 4.36 18.11
N ILE A 31 3.61 4.15 17.95
CA ILE A 31 4.14 3.16 17.00
C ILE A 31 3.80 1.73 17.44
N LEU A 32 3.93 1.41 18.73
CA LEU A 32 3.59 0.09 19.28
C LEU A 32 2.10 -0.23 19.18
N GLU A 33 1.24 0.76 19.38
CA GLU A 33 -0.22 0.62 19.25
C GLU A 33 -0.67 0.46 17.78
N SER A 34 0.00 1.12 16.84
CA SER A 34 -0.32 1.06 15.40
C SER A 34 0.38 -0.09 14.65
N LEU A 35 1.45 -0.67 15.21
CA LEU A 35 2.21 -1.79 14.65
C LEU A 35 1.31 -2.97 14.23
N PRO A 36 0.40 -3.47 15.08
CA PRO A 36 -0.48 -4.58 14.69
C PRO A 36 -1.36 -4.24 13.48
N GLU A 37 -1.91 -3.02 13.41
CA GLU A 37 -2.79 -2.59 12.31
C GLU A 37 -2.02 -2.45 10.98
N ILE A 38 -0.82 -1.85 11.04
CA ILE A 38 0.05 -1.63 9.88
C ILE A 38 0.52 -2.97 9.28
N PHE A 39 0.85 -3.94 10.13
CA PHE A 39 1.39 -5.23 9.68
C PHE A 39 0.32 -6.31 9.44
N ALA A 40 -0.86 -6.22 10.07
CA ALA A 40 -1.95 -7.16 9.85
C ALA A 40 -2.71 -6.90 8.55
N ASN A 41 -2.88 -5.63 8.14
CA ASN A 41 -3.90 -5.28 7.15
C ASN A 41 -3.39 -4.58 5.88
N SER A 42 -2.09 -4.33 5.74
CA SER A 42 -1.54 -3.67 4.53
C SER A 42 -1.43 -4.61 3.33
N ARG A 43 -1.03 -5.87 3.55
CA ARG A 43 -0.86 -6.85 2.46
C ARG A 43 -2.17 -7.43 1.93
N GLY A 44 -3.21 -7.52 2.77
CA GLY A 44 -4.54 -8.00 2.37
C GLY A 44 -5.26 -6.98 1.48
N ARG A 45 -5.39 -5.74 1.97
CA ARG A 45 -6.05 -4.65 1.22
C ARG A 45 -5.43 -4.38 -0.14
N SER A 46 -4.09 -4.29 -0.23
CA SER A 46 -3.40 -4.10 -1.51
C SER A 46 -3.70 -5.22 -2.50
N ARG A 47 -3.74 -6.48 -2.03
CA ARG A 47 -3.99 -7.64 -2.89
C ARG A 47 -5.42 -7.66 -3.42
N ASP A 48 -6.39 -7.29 -2.59
CA ASP A 48 -7.81 -7.24 -2.98
C ASP A 48 -8.08 -6.09 -3.95
N GLU A 49 -7.46 -4.92 -3.74
CA GLU A 49 -7.51 -3.78 -4.66
C GLU A 49 -6.86 -4.12 -6.02
N ASP A 50 -5.70 -4.77 -6.01
CA ASP A 50 -5.01 -5.23 -7.21
C ASP A 50 -5.84 -6.28 -7.98
N ALA A 51 -6.49 -7.21 -7.26
CA ALA A 51 -7.38 -8.19 -7.87
C ALA A 51 -8.59 -7.53 -8.52
N ALA A 52 -9.24 -6.59 -7.84
CA ALA A 52 -10.38 -5.85 -8.37
C ALA A 52 -10.01 -5.00 -9.61
N LEU A 53 -8.83 -4.37 -9.60
CA LEU A 53 -8.33 -3.63 -10.76
C LEU A 53 -8.06 -4.57 -11.94
N ARG A 54 -7.42 -5.71 -11.69
CA ARG A 54 -7.13 -6.72 -12.71
C ARG A 54 -8.41 -7.25 -13.38
N ASP A 55 -9.44 -7.55 -12.59
CA ASP A 55 -10.70 -8.07 -13.11
C ASP A 55 -11.44 -7.03 -13.97
N ARG A 56 -11.45 -5.76 -13.54
CA ARG A 56 -11.99 -4.65 -14.34
C ARG A 56 -11.26 -4.48 -15.67
N LEU A 57 -9.93 -4.55 -15.65
CA LEU A 57 -9.12 -4.44 -16.86
C LEU A 57 -9.40 -5.59 -17.84
N TYR A 58 -9.51 -6.83 -17.36
CA TYR A 58 -9.87 -7.95 -18.23
C TYR A 58 -11.27 -7.82 -18.82
N GLN A 59 -12.24 -7.34 -18.06
CA GLN A 59 -13.58 -7.06 -18.57
C GLN A 59 -13.54 -6.01 -19.69
N GLN A 60 -12.80 -4.91 -19.50
CA GLN A 60 -12.67 -3.86 -20.50
C GLN A 60 -11.95 -4.34 -21.75
N ILE A 61 -10.90 -5.16 -21.61
CA ILE A 61 -10.22 -5.79 -22.75
C ILE A 61 -11.20 -6.66 -23.55
N GLY A 62 -12.01 -7.49 -22.87
CA GLY A 62 -13.02 -8.32 -23.54
C GLY A 62 -14.06 -7.50 -24.28
N GLN A 63 -14.56 -6.42 -23.68
CA GLN A 63 -15.48 -5.49 -24.33
C GLN A 63 -14.87 -4.87 -25.58
N LEU A 64 -13.64 -4.36 -25.48
CA LEU A 64 -12.93 -3.77 -26.61
C LEU A 64 -12.66 -4.78 -27.72
N GLN A 65 -12.37 -6.05 -27.40
CA GLN A 65 -12.21 -7.11 -28.40
C GLN A 65 -13.51 -7.36 -29.17
N VAL A 66 -14.65 -7.42 -28.48
CA VAL A 66 -15.96 -7.60 -29.13
C VAL A 66 -16.32 -6.39 -29.99
N GLU A 67 -16.08 -5.17 -29.50
CA GLU A 67 -16.31 -3.94 -30.26
C GLU A 67 -15.44 -3.88 -31.52
N LEU A 68 -14.15 -4.22 -31.40
CA LEU A 68 -13.23 -4.30 -32.54
C LEU A 68 -13.69 -5.35 -33.56
N GLU A 69 -14.10 -6.52 -33.10
CA GLU A 69 -14.60 -7.59 -33.98
C GLU A 69 -15.89 -7.17 -34.70
N TRP A 70 -16.80 -6.52 -33.98
CA TRP A 70 -18.02 -5.96 -34.57
C TRP A 70 -17.71 -4.89 -35.63
N LEU A 71 -16.76 -3.99 -35.34
CA LEU A 71 -16.32 -2.96 -36.29
C LEU A 71 -15.67 -3.56 -37.53
N LYS A 72 -14.79 -4.55 -37.38
CA LYS A 72 -14.17 -5.27 -38.51
C LYS A 72 -15.21 -5.92 -39.42
N ASN A 73 -16.16 -6.65 -38.82
CA ASN A 73 -17.25 -7.29 -39.55
C ASN A 73 -18.14 -6.28 -40.30
N LYS A 74 -18.43 -5.13 -39.67
CA LYS A 74 -19.26 -4.08 -40.28
C LYS A 74 -18.56 -3.31 -41.40
N THR A 75 -17.24 -3.14 -41.29
CA THR A 75 -16.44 -2.36 -42.24
C THR A 75 -15.86 -3.20 -43.39
N GLY A 76 -16.07 -4.52 -43.38
CA GLY A 76 -15.56 -5.43 -44.42
C GLY A 76 -14.05 -5.66 -44.36
N TYR A 77 -13.37 -5.22 -43.29
CA TYR A 77 -11.96 -5.51 -43.03
C TYR A 77 -11.85 -6.88 -42.36
N THR A 78 -12.20 -7.95 -43.08
CA THR A 78 -11.80 -9.30 -42.74
C THR A 78 -10.50 -9.59 -43.49
N SER A 79 -9.37 -9.71 -42.76
CA SER A 79 -8.13 -10.27 -43.32
C SER A 79 -8.31 -11.71 -43.77
#